data_AF-A0A7S2PMT3-F1
#
_entry.id   AF-A0A7S2PMT3-F1
#
_cell.length_a   1.000
_cell.length_b   1.000
_cell.length_c   1.000
_cell.angle_alpha   90.00
_cell.angle_beta   90.00
_cell.angle_gamma   90.00
#
_symmetry.space_group_name_H-M   'P 1'
#
loop_
_entity.id
_entity.type
_entity.pdbx_description
1 polymer ?
#
loop_
_entity_poly.entity_id
_entity_poly.type
_entity_poly.pdbx_seq_one_letter_code
_entity_poly.pdbx_strand_id
1 'polypeptide(L)'
;LISYMDGKELIEAAKNRNRQVIVDLNWNVPTNRVVLVDLWMSSASQESMRFLRDWAPTRRAFNHAIAFTPHYAVFRMPGDVHGSYSDLCSSSSGAFCAEDPDGPGPITGKMVVDEDVRQLCIHELYSAKRGHSRLADADGDKLHYAREYWAYMESLLGECPLHGEGDKRFGAACSRNLMQSVGIDVAMVEDCVMRTKADKLSRQLTDVAWSPRALRINGWRYAGAVDVDVV
;
A
#
# COMPACT_ATOMS: atom_id res chain seq x y z
N LEU A 1 16.95 17.85 5.89
CA LEU A 1 17.62 17.57 7.18
C LEU A 1 18.65 18.67 7.40
N ILE A 2 18.68 19.31 8.56
CA ILE A 2 19.69 20.33 8.90
C ILE A 2 20.95 19.59 9.38
N SER A 3 22.13 19.92 8.84
CA SER A 3 23.36 19.28 9.29
C SER A 3 23.74 19.74 10.70
N TYR A 4 24.59 18.96 11.38
CA TYR A 4 25.09 19.35 12.70
C TYR A 4 25.83 20.70 12.68
N MET A 5 26.53 20.99 11.57
CA MET A 5 27.27 22.25 11.42
C MET A 5 26.32 23.43 11.23
N ASP A 6 25.33 23.30 10.33
CA ASP A 6 24.31 24.35 10.12
C ASP A 6 23.50 24.60 11.39
N GLY A 7 23.21 23.54 12.16
CA GLY A 7 22.55 23.64 13.44
C GLY A 7 23.33 24.44 14.48
N LYS A 8 24.67 24.33 14.48
CA LYS A 8 25.54 25.13 15.36
C LYS A 8 25.52 26.61 14.99
N GLU A 9 25.58 26.93 13.71
CA GLU A 9 25.52 28.31 13.23
C GLU A 9 24.20 28.99 13.59
N LEU A 10 23.08 28.26 13.47
CA LEU A 10 21.76 28.75 13.90
C LEU A 10 21.71 29.03 15.41
N ILE A 11 22.29 28.15 16.24
CA ILE A 11 22.36 28.34 17.70
C ILE A 11 23.19 29.57 18.05
N GLU A 12 24.32 29.78 17.37
CA GLU A 12 25.19 30.95 17.62
C GLU A 12 24.55 32.25 17.16
N ALA A 13 23.87 32.25 16.00
CA ALA A 13 23.12 33.40 15.52
C ALA A 13 21.97 33.76 16.49
N ALA A 14 21.23 32.78 17.00
CA ALA A 14 20.13 32.99 17.96
C ALA A 14 20.57 33.52 19.32
N LYS A 15 21.82 33.27 19.74
CA LYS A 15 22.38 33.80 21.01
C LYS A 15 22.68 35.31 20.93
N ASN A 16 22.86 35.86 19.73
CA ASN A 16 23.10 37.29 19.53
C ASN A 16 21.78 38.07 19.46
N ARG A 17 21.27 38.49 20.64
CA ARG A 17 19.96 39.16 20.81
C ARG A 17 19.81 40.51 20.08
N ASN A 18 20.89 41.10 19.58
CA ASN A 18 20.88 42.40 18.89
C ASN A 18 20.92 42.29 17.36
N ARG A 19 20.76 41.09 16.78
CA ARG A 19 20.72 40.89 15.33
C ARG A 19 19.44 40.19 14.91
N GLN A 20 18.83 40.70 13.85
CA GLN A 20 17.75 40.01 13.17
C GLN A 20 18.37 38.88 12.34
N VAL A 21 17.97 37.65 12.62
CA VAL A 21 18.44 36.47 11.88
C VAL A 21 17.41 36.14 10.81
N ILE A 22 17.83 36.11 9.55
CA ILE A 22 17.04 35.62 8.43
C ILE A 22 17.60 34.25 8.06
N VAL A 23 16.73 33.24 8.08
CA VAL A 23 17.06 31.89 7.61
C VAL A 23 16.39 31.71 6.25
N ASP A 24 17.20 31.57 5.21
CA ASP A 24 16.71 31.17 3.89
C ASP A 24 16.88 29.65 3.76
N LEU A 25 15.78 28.98 3.44
CA LEU A 25 15.74 27.54 3.25
C LEU A 25 15.48 27.28 1.78
N ASN A 26 16.50 26.82 1.08
CA ASN A 26 16.36 26.42 -0.31
C ASN A 26 16.22 24.90 -0.39
N TRP A 27 15.05 24.44 -0.86
CA TRP A 27 14.84 23.03 -1.17
C TRP A 27 15.01 22.84 -2.67
N ASN A 28 16.04 22.10 -3.04
CA ASN A 28 16.15 21.60 -4.41
C ASN A 28 15.21 20.40 -4.54
N VAL A 29 13.92 20.67 -4.74
CA VAL A 29 12.91 19.62 -4.98
C VAL A 29 13.13 19.11 -6.40
N PRO A 30 13.56 17.85 -6.60
CA PRO A 30 13.72 17.32 -7.94
C PRO A 30 12.37 17.39 -8.66
N THR A 31 12.37 17.91 -9.89
CA THR A 31 11.20 17.85 -10.77
C THR A 31 11.07 16.44 -11.33
N ASN A 32 10.68 15.49 -10.47
CA ASN A 32 10.27 14.18 -10.94
C ASN A 32 9.05 14.37 -11.85
N ARG A 33 9.17 13.96 -13.12
CA ARG A 33 8.04 13.96 -14.07
C ARG A 33 6.89 13.03 -13.64
N VAL A 34 7.16 12.17 -12.65
CA VAL A 34 6.24 11.19 -12.07
C VAL A 34 6.14 11.41 -10.57
N VAL A 35 4.92 11.52 -10.06
CA VAL A 35 4.64 11.57 -8.62
C VAL A 35 4.67 10.15 -8.06
N LEU A 36 5.53 9.90 -7.08
CA LEU A 36 5.56 8.63 -6.36
C LEU A 36 4.57 8.68 -5.21
N VAL A 37 3.69 7.69 -5.13
CA VAL A 37 2.66 7.56 -4.09
C VAL A 37 2.80 6.19 -3.44
N ASP A 38 3.23 6.18 -2.19
CA ASP A 38 3.30 4.96 -1.37
C ASP A 38 2.18 5.00 -0.33
N LEU A 39 1.37 3.95 -0.27
CA LEU A 39 0.28 3.82 0.70
C LEU A 39 0.48 2.57 1.55
N TRP A 40 0.64 2.76 2.85
CA TRP A 40 0.56 1.70 3.85
C TRP A 40 -0.88 1.54 4.31
N MET A 41 -1.38 0.30 4.29
CA MET A 41 -2.76 -0.04 4.58
C MET A 41 -2.92 -1.50 5.03
N SER A 42 -4.16 -1.92 5.30
CA SER A 42 -4.56 -3.31 5.43
C SER A 42 -5.72 -3.57 4.47
N SER A 43 -5.76 -4.73 3.80
CA SER A 43 -6.87 -5.11 2.93
C SER A 43 -8.22 -5.22 3.65
N ALA A 44 -8.19 -5.39 4.98
CA ALA A 44 -9.39 -5.43 5.81
C ALA A 44 -9.73 -4.09 6.48
N SER A 45 -8.95 -3.03 6.28
CA SER A 45 -9.31 -1.68 6.77
C SER A 45 -10.37 -1.08 5.85
N GLN A 46 -11.58 -0.88 6.39
CA GLN A 46 -12.66 -0.22 5.65
C GLN A 46 -12.26 1.18 5.20
N GLU A 47 -11.55 1.93 6.03
CA GLU A 47 -11.08 3.29 5.72
C GLU A 47 -10.11 3.29 4.55
N SER A 48 -9.16 2.35 4.54
CA SER A 48 -8.18 2.23 3.45
C SER A 48 -8.85 1.82 2.14
N MET A 49 -9.80 0.89 2.19
CA MET A 49 -10.54 0.45 1.00
C MET A 49 -11.50 1.54 0.49
N ARG A 50 -12.11 2.32 1.38
CA ARG A 50 -12.90 3.51 1.00
C ARG A 50 -12.03 4.54 0.29
N PHE A 51 -10.86 4.86 0.86
CA PHE A 51 -9.92 5.77 0.22
C PHE A 51 -9.52 5.30 -1.17
N LEU A 52 -9.13 4.03 -1.34
CA LEU A 52 -8.74 3.51 -2.65
C LEU A 52 -9.87 3.57 -3.66
N ARG A 53 -11.09 3.18 -3.28
CA ARG A 53 -12.28 3.28 -4.13
C ARG A 53 -12.52 4.73 -4.58
N ASP A 54 -12.50 5.67 -3.64
CA ASP A 54 -12.82 7.07 -3.90
C ASP A 54 -11.68 7.78 -4.67
N TRP A 55 -10.44 7.35 -4.47
CA TRP A 55 -9.27 7.88 -5.17
C TRP A 55 -9.07 7.28 -6.57
N ALA A 56 -9.61 6.10 -6.85
CA ALA A 56 -9.38 5.39 -8.11
C ALA A 56 -9.75 6.21 -9.38
N PRO A 57 -10.86 6.98 -9.44
CA PRO A 57 -11.14 7.88 -10.56
C PRO A 57 -10.05 8.93 -10.77
N THR A 58 -9.59 9.56 -9.68
CA THR A 58 -8.49 10.54 -9.70
C THR A 58 -7.20 9.90 -10.16
N ARG A 59 -6.85 8.73 -9.61
CA ARG A 59 -5.67 7.97 -10.01
C ARG A 59 -5.70 7.59 -11.50
N ARG A 60 -6.87 7.22 -12.02
CA ARG A 60 -7.09 6.92 -13.45
C ARG A 60 -6.88 8.15 -14.32
N ALA A 61 -7.38 9.31 -13.91
CA ALA A 61 -7.19 10.57 -14.62
C ALA A 61 -5.70 10.97 -14.71
N PHE A 62 -4.92 10.74 -13.65
CA PHE A 62 -3.48 10.99 -13.66
C PHE A 62 -2.66 9.94 -14.43
N ASN A 63 -3.21 8.74 -14.69
CA ASN A 63 -2.62 7.69 -15.54
C ASN A 63 -1.09 7.49 -15.34
N HIS A 64 -0.26 7.97 -16.28
CA HIS A 64 1.20 7.81 -16.27
C HIS A 64 1.95 8.88 -15.45
N ALA A 65 1.24 9.80 -14.81
CA ALA A 65 1.83 10.85 -13.96
C ALA A 65 2.01 10.40 -12.50
N ILE A 66 1.41 9.28 -12.09
CA ILE A 66 1.49 8.76 -10.72
C ILE A 66 2.00 7.32 -10.73
N ALA A 67 3.08 7.05 -9.99
CA ALA A 67 3.52 5.71 -9.65
C ALA A 67 2.93 5.36 -8.30
N PHE A 68 2.11 4.31 -8.24
CA PHE A 68 1.50 3.89 -7.00
C PHE A 68 2.18 2.61 -6.51
N THR A 69 2.47 2.56 -5.22
CA THR A 69 3.03 1.38 -4.56
C THR A 69 2.20 1.08 -3.30
N PRO A 70 1.45 -0.04 -3.30
CA PRO A 70 0.75 -0.48 -2.10
C PRO A 70 1.71 -1.21 -1.16
N HIS A 71 1.62 -0.87 0.13
CA HIS A 71 2.29 -1.55 1.23
C HIS A 71 1.24 -2.02 2.22
N TYR A 72 1.40 -3.23 2.74
CA TYR A 72 0.43 -3.87 3.63
C TYR A 72 1.02 -4.06 5.03
N ALA A 73 0.21 -3.79 6.04
CA ALA A 73 0.57 -3.88 7.45
C ALA A 73 0.70 -5.35 7.87
N VAL A 74 1.92 -5.87 7.80
CA VAL A 74 2.28 -7.21 8.28
C VAL A 74 3.16 -7.07 9.51
N PHE A 75 2.92 -7.90 10.52
CA PHE A 75 3.75 -7.98 11.71
C PHE A 75 4.14 -9.43 12.03
N ARG A 76 5.08 -9.57 12.96
CA ARG A 76 5.58 -10.86 13.43
C ARG A 76 5.21 -11.05 14.89
N MET A 77 4.73 -12.24 15.22
CA MET A 77 4.45 -12.65 16.60
C MET A 77 5.62 -13.46 17.18
N PRO A 78 5.84 -13.44 18.50
CA PRO A 78 6.79 -14.31 19.17
C PRO A 78 6.45 -15.79 18.94
N GLY A 79 7.46 -16.61 18.62
CA GLY A 79 7.29 -18.02 18.21
C GLY A 79 7.18 -19.02 19.36
N ASP A 80 7.16 -18.57 20.61
CA ASP A 80 7.17 -19.37 21.84
C ASP A 80 5.77 -19.56 22.47
N VAL A 81 4.75 -18.85 21.97
CA VAL A 81 3.37 -19.04 22.43
C VAL A 81 2.75 -20.20 21.63
N HIS A 82 2.94 -21.41 22.17
CA HIS A 82 2.30 -22.61 21.69
C HIS A 82 0.76 -22.46 21.71
N GLY A 83 0.15 -22.30 20.52
CA GLY A 83 -1.19 -22.86 20.28
C GLY A 83 -2.37 -21.96 19.93
N SER A 84 -2.22 -20.72 19.41
CA SER A 84 -3.41 -19.98 18.93
C SER A 84 -3.17 -18.85 17.90
N TYR A 85 -2.13 -18.94 17.07
CA TYR A 85 -1.85 -17.93 16.04
C TYR A 85 -2.26 -18.35 14.62
N SER A 86 -2.84 -19.54 14.45
CA SER A 86 -3.26 -20.03 13.12
C SER A 86 -4.24 -19.09 12.43
N ASP A 87 -5.04 -18.40 13.23
CA ASP A 87 -6.12 -17.57 12.73
C ASP A 87 -5.59 -16.16 12.42
N LEU A 88 -4.55 -15.69 13.10
CA LEU A 88 -3.93 -14.39 12.83
C LEU A 88 -2.85 -14.42 11.76
N CYS A 89 -2.16 -15.56 11.60
CA CYS A 89 -0.90 -15.65 10.88
C CYS A 89 -0.96 -16.64 9.71
N SER A 90 -0.10 -16.42 8.70
CA SER A 90 0.00 -17.30 7.54
C SER A 90 0.41 -18.74 7.88
N SER A 91 1.11 -18.92 9.00
CA SER A 91 1.64 -20.19 9.49
C SER A 91 1.80 -20.16 11.00
N SER A 92 1.95 -21.35 11.61
CA SER A 92 2.17 -21.52 13.05
C SER A 92 3.48 -20.92 13.57
N SER A 93 4.41 -20.56 12.69
CA SER A 93 5.66 -19.88 13.05
C SER A 93 5.46 -18.43 13.52
N GLY A 94 4.28 -17.84 13.32
CA GLY A 94 4.03 -16.43 13.66
C GLY A 94 4.84 -15.43 12.82
N ALA A 95 5.45 -15.88 11.71
CA ALA A 95 6.37 -15.07 10.92
C ALA A 95 5.68 -13.89 10.22
N PHE A 96 4.46 -14.12 9.72
CA PHE A 96 3.67 -13.12 9.01
C PHE A 96 2.23 -13.18 9.51
N CYS A 97 1.78 -12.09 10.10
CA CYS A 97 0.47 -11.93 10.71
C CYS A 97 -0.13 -10.58 10.32
N ALA A 98 -1.45 -10.51 10.37
CA ALA A 98 -2.19 -9.26 10.24
C ALA A 98 -3.23 -9.17 11.36
N GLU A 99 -3.75 -7.96 11.58
CA GLU A 99 -4.79 -7.73 12.57
C GLU A 99 -6.07 -8.44 12.17
N ASP A 100 -6.78 -8.99 13.16
CA ASP A 100 -8.08 -9.57 12.96
C ASP A 100 -9.13 -8.45 12.86
N PRO A 101 -9.85 -8.30 11.73
CA PRO A 101 -10.75 -7.18 11.53
C PRO A 101 -12.09 -7.32 12.26
N ASP A 102 -12.49 -8.53 12.65
CA ASP A 102 -13.77 -8.78 13.33
C ASP A 102 -13.65 -9.52 14.68
N GLY A 103 -12.42 -9.79 15.11
CA GLY A 103 -12.10 -10.33 16.42
C GLY A 103 -12.42 -11.83 16.49
N PRO A 104 -13.36 -12.29 17.33
CA PRO A 104 -13.79 -13.69 17.36
C PRO A 104 -14.75 -14.04 16.20
N GLY A 105 -14.77 -13.23 15.13
CA GLY A 105 -15.66 -13.41 14.00
C GLY A 105 -15.10 -14.39 12.96
N PRO A 106 -15.81 -14.54 11.84
CA PRO A 106 -15.43 -15.47 10.78
C PRO A 106 -14.23 -15.02 9.94
N ILE A 107 -13.81 -13.76 10.00
CA ILE A 107 -12.71 -13.23 9.18
C ILE A 107 -11.46 -13.14 10.03
N THR A 108 -10.46 -13.93 9.66
CA THR A 108 -9.27 -14.05 10.48
C THR A 108 -8.11 -13.21 9.94
N GLY A 109 -7.15 -12.83 10.78
CA GLY A 109 -5.93 -12.14 10.33
C GLY A 109 -5.17 -12.87 9.22
N LYS A 110 -5.21 -14.21 9.19
CA LYS A 110 -4.66 -15.03 8.10
C LYS A 110 -5.35 -14.74 6.77
N MET A 111 -6.67 -14.55 6.77
CA MET A 111 -7.41 -14.19 5.55
C MET A 111 -7.01 -12.80 5.05
N VAL A 112 -6.72 -11.87 5.96
CA VAL A 112 -6.17 -10.54 5.64
C VAL A 112 -4.79 -10.67 5.00
N VAL A 113 -3.87 -11.43 5.59
CA VAL A 113 -2.53 -11.69 5.01
C VAL A 113 -2.66 -12.29 3.60
N ASP A 114 -3.57 -13.24 3.40
CA ASP A 114 -3.79 -13.87 2.10
C ASP A 114 -4.34 -12.89 1.05
N GLU A 115 -5.22 -11.97 1.46
CA GLU A 115 -5.73 -10.89 0.60
C GLU A 115 -4.66 -9.83 0.32
N ASP A 116 -3.85 -9.43 1.29
CA ASP A 116 -2.74 -8.49 1.11
C ASP A 116 -1.78 -8.99 0.02
N VAL A 117 -1.39 -10.27 0.07
CA VAL A 117 -0.53 -10.87 -0.96
C VAL A 117 -1.23 -10.95 -2.31
N ARG A 118 -2.53 -11.26 -2.34
CA ARG A 118 -3.32 -11.28 -3.58
C ARG A 118 -3.33 -9.92 -4.25
N GLN A 119 -3.58 -8.86 -3.49
CA GLN A 119 -3.60 -7.49 -4.00
C GLN A 119 -2.20 -7.04 -4.47
N LEU A 120 -1.13 -7.40 -3.76
CA LEU A 120 0.26 -7.19 -4.21
C LEU A 120 0.55 -7.94 -5.52
N CYS A 121 0.01 -9.14 -5.70
CA CYS A 121 0.15 -9.90 -6.95
C CYS A 121 -0.63 -9.26 -8.10
N ILE A 122 -1.89 -8.87 -7.89
CA ILE A 122 -2.69 -8.16 -8.89
C ILE A 122 -1.98 -6.85 -9.29
N HIS A 123 -1.50 -6.08 -8.33
CA HIS A 123 -0.77 -4.85 -8.61
C HIS A 123 0.47 -5.11 -9.47
N GLU A 124 1.33 -6.06 -9.09
CA GLU A 124 2.56 -6.35 -9.83
C GLU A 124 2.27 -6.89 -11.25
N LEU A 125 1.40 -7.89 -11.38
CA LEU A 125 1.12 -8.55 -12.66
C LEU A 125 0.50 -7.60 -13.68
N TYR A 126 -0.37 -6.70 -13.24
CA TYR A 126 -1.05 -5.76 -14.13
C TYR A 126 -0.33 -4.40 -14.22
N SER A 127 0.69 -4.16 -13.39
CA SER A 127 1.68 -3.09 -13.58
C SER A 127 2.83 -3.51 -14.50
N ALA A 128 3.17 -4.80 -14.55
CA ALA A 128 4.33 -5.31 -15.30
C ALA A 128 3.95 -5.81 -16.70
N LYS A 129 4.06 -4.94 -17.72
CA LYS A 129 4.16 -5.23 -19.17
C LYS A 129 3.01 -6.03 -19.85
N ARG A 130 2.45 -5.43 -20.91
CA ARG A 130 2.30 -6.15 -22.19
C ARG A 130 3.28 -5.55 -23.20
N GLY A 131 4.31 -6.33 -23.55
CA GLY A 131 5.27 -5.97 -24.57
C GLY A 131 4.64 -5.98 -25.95
N HIS A 132 4.54 -4.81 -26.59
CA HIS A 132 4.77 -4.55 -28.02
C HIS A 132 4.68 -3.04 -28.25
N SER A 133 5.74 -2.31 -27.91
CA SER A 133 5.97 -0.97 -28.46
C SER A 133 7.43 -0.89 -28.82
N ARG A 134 7.74 -1.06 -30.11
CA ARG A 134 9.07 -0.89 -30.72
C ARG A 134 9.47 0.59 -30.80
N LEU A 135 9.37 1.29 -29.69
CA LEU A 135 9.89 2.64 -29.49
C LEU A 135 10.40 2.67 -28.06
N ALA A 136 11.60 2.11 -27.90
CA ALA A 136 12.47 2.40 -26.78
C ALA A 136 13.32 3.58 -27.24
N ASP A 137 12.94 4.79 -26.82
CA ASP A 137 13.79 5.96 -26.99
C ASP A 137 14.29 6.39 -25.61
N ALA A 138 15.62 6.44 -25.52
CA ALA A 138 16.57 7.11 -24.61
C ALA A 138 16.17 7.95 -23.37
N ASP A 139 14.90 8.21 -23.07
CA ASP A 139 14.42 9.03 -21.95
C ASP A 139 12.95 8.67 -21.65
N GLY A 140 12.67 7.84 -20.64
CA GLY A 140 11.28 7.56 -20.23
C GLY A 140 10.92 6.08 -20.10
N ASP A 141 11.09 5.54 -18.90
CA ASP A 141 10.39 4.33 -18.48
C ASP A 141 8.88 4.60 -18.56
N LYS A 142 8.14 3.80 -19.34
CA LYS A 142 6.68 3.92 -19.42
C LYS A 142 6.11 3.47 -18.09
N LEU A 143 5.79 4.42 -17.22
CA LEU A 143 5.08 4.13 -15.99
C LEU A 143 3.75 3.44 -16.31
N HIS A 144 3.55 2.21 -15.84
CA HIS A 144 2.39 1.43 -16.20
C HIS A 144 1.25 1.62 -15.20
N TYR A 145 0.04 1.84 -15.72
CA TYR A 145 -1.19 1.91 -14.94
C TYR A 145 -1.84 0.52 -14.87
N ALA A 146 -1.92 -0.07 -13.68
CA ALA A 146 -2.58 -1.35 -13.45
C ALA A 146 -4.10 -1.22 -13.45
N ARG A 147 -4.71 -1.10 -14.63
CA ARG A 147 -6.15 -0.88 -14.79
C ARG A 147 -6.98 -1.91 -14.01
N GLU A 148 -6.62 -3.18 -14.09
CA GLU A 148 -7.34 -4.29 -13.46
C GLU A 148 -7.20 -4.25 -11.94
N TYR A 149 -6.04 -3.84 -11.41
CA TYR A 149 -5.87 -3.58 -9.97
C TYR A 149 -6.85 -2.53 -9.48
N TRP A 150 -6.98 -1.40 -10.20
CA TRP A 150 -7.89 -0.33 -9.82
C TRP A 150 -9.37 -0.73 -9.93
N ALA A 151 -9.75 -1.50 -10.95
CA ALA A 151 -11.10 -2.04 -11.05
C ALA A 151 -11.45 -2.98 -9.88
N TYR A 152 -10.48 -3.78 -9.44
CA TYR A 152 -10.62 -4.62 -8.24
C TYR A 152 -10.77 -3.77 -6.97
N MET A 153 -9.91 -2.77 -6.76
CA MET A 153 -9.96 -1.89 -5.58
C MET A 153 -11.26 -1.07 -5.51
N GLU A 154 -11.78 -0.58 -6.64
CA GLU A 154 -13.06 0.14 -6.72
C GLU A 154 -14.24 -0.72 -6.25
N SER A 155 -14.17 -2.03 -6.45
CA SER A 155 -15.29 -2.94 -6.24
C SER A 155 -15.20 -3.72 -4.92
N LEU A 156 -13.99 -3.95 -4.40
CA LEU A 156 -13.74 -4.86 -3.28
C LEU A 156 -14.59 -4.57 -2.04
N LEU A 157 -14.66 -3.30 -1.62
CA LEU A 157 -15.39 -2.92 -0.40
C LEU A 157 -16.89 -3.24 -0.49
N GLY A 158 -17.48 -3.13 -1.68
CA GLY A 158 -18.91 -3.39 -1.91
C GLY A 158 -19.22 -4.85 -2.17
N GLU A 159 -18.37 -5.54 -2.93
CA GLU A 159 -18.58 -6.92 -3.34
C GLU A 159 -18.13 -7.94 -2.29
N CYS A 160 -17.10 -7.61 -1.49
CA CYS A 160 -16.53 -8.47 -0.45
C CYS A 160 -16.53 -7.81 0.94
N PRO A 161 -17.69 -7.43 1.49
CA PRO A 161 -17.77 -6.79 2.80
C PRO A 161 -17.34 -7.71 3.94
N LEU A 162 -16.80 -7.11 5.01
CA LEU A 162 -16.46 -7.83 6.24
C LEU A 162 -17.69 -8.48 6.89
N HIS A 163 -18.82 -7.78 6.90
CA HIS A 163 -20.09 -8.28 7.45
C HIS A 163 -20.93 -9.06 6.43
N GLY A 164 -20.33 -9.55 5.34
CA GLY A 164 -21.00 -10.38 4.34
C GLY A 164 -21.32 -11.78 4.83
N GLU A 165 -21.98 -12.57 3.98
CA GLU A 165 -22.31 -13.98 4.23
C GLU A 165 -21.86 -14.87 3.08
N GLY A 166 -21.52 -16.12 3.40
CA GLY A 166 -21.07 -17.12 2.43
C GLY A 166 -19.92 -16.62 1.56
N ASP A 167 -20.04 -16.87 0.25
CA ASP A 167 -19.02 -16.50 -0.75
C ASP A 167 -18.96 -15.00 -1.08
N LYS A 168 -19.83 -14.18 -0.48
CA LYS A 168 -19.77 -12.71 -0.56
C LYS A 168 -19.06 -12.08 0.62
N ARG A 169 -18.75 -12.85 1.67
CA ARG A 169 -17.93 -12.36 2.78
C ARG A 169 -16.50 -12.16 2.32
N PHE A 170 -15.82 -11.14 2.85
CA PHE A 170 -14.37 -10.98 2.71
C PHE A 170 -13.65 -12.32 2.92
N GLY A 171 -12.81 -12.69 1.95
CA GLY A 171 -12.11 -13.96 1.93
C GLY A 171 -11.87 -14.48 0.52
N ALA A 172 -11.11 -15.57 0.42
CA ALA A 172 -10.62 -16.09 -0.85
C ALA A 172 -11.71 -16.44 -1.86
N ALA A 173 -12.88 -16.92 -1.42
CA ALA A 173 -14.00 -17.20 -2.32
C ALA A 173 -14.51 -15.92 -2.99
N CYS A 174 -14.80 -14.89 -2.20
CA CYS A 174 -15.26 -13.60 -2.72
C CYS A 174 -14.21 -12.95 -3.62
N SER A 175 -12.95 -12.89 -3.17
CA SER A 175 -11.85 -12.30 -3.95
C SER A 175 -11.68 -12.97 -5.32
N ARG A 176 -11.86 -14.30 -5.41
CA ARG A 176 -11.80 -15.02 -6.70
C ARG A 176 -12.97 -14.68 -7.61
N ASN A 177 -14.19 -14.62 -7.08
CA ASN A 177 -15.36 -14.21 -7.83
C ASN A 177 -15.22 -12.78 -8.34
N LEU A 178 -14.71 -11.87 -7.49
CA LEU A 178 -14.45 -10.50 -7.87
C LEU A 178 -13.35 -10.38 -8.94
N MET A 179 -12.24 -11.10 -8.80
CA MET A 179 -11.20 -11.14 -9.84
C MET A 179 -11.80 -11.53 -11.20
N GLN A 180 -12.64 -12.57 -11.24
CA GLN A 180 -13.31 -12.98 -12.48
C GLN A 180 -14.22 -11.88 -13.03
N SER A 181 -15.01 -11.20 -12.18
CA SER A 181 -15.95 -10.18 -12.62
C SER A 181 -15.26 -8.93 -13.20
N VAL A 182 -14.07 -8.59 -12.71
CA VAL A 182 -13.27 -7.45 -13.23
C VAL A 182 -12.24 -7.84 -14.29
N GLY A 183 -12.26 -9.09 -14.77
CA GLY A 183 -11.40 -9.56 -15.86
C GLY A 183 -9.95 -9.87 -15.47
N ILE A 184 -9.69 -10.17 -14.19
CA ILE A 184 -8.41 -10.65 -13.69
C ILE A 184 -8.31 -12.16 -13.85
N ASP A 185 -7.22 -12.63 -14.47
CA ASP A 185 -6.86 -14.04 -14.52
C ASP A 185 -6.53 -14.59 -13.12
N VAL A 186 -7.47 -15.36 -12.56
CA VAL A 186 -7.35 -15.96 -11.22
C VAL A 186 -6.17 -16.92 -11.13
N ALA A 187 -5.94 -17.73 -12.16
CA ALA A 187 -4.87 -18.74 -12.13
C ALA A 187 -3.49 -18.08 -12.11
N MET A 188 -3.32 -17.00 -12.88
CA MET A 188 -2.09 -16.22 -12.89
C MET A 188 -1.81 -15.55 -11.54
N VAL A 189 -2.85 -15.02 -10.88
CA VAL A 189 -2.71 -14.42 -9.55
C VAL A 189 -2.41 -15.50 -8.50
N GLU A 190 -3.10 -16.64 -8.54
CA GLU A 190 -2.83 -17.76 -7.62
C GLU A 190 -1.41 -18.31 -7.78
N ASP A 191 -0.87 -18.42 -9.01
CA ASP A 191 0.54 -18.79 -9.24
C ASP A 191 1.50 -17.76 -8.62
N CYS A 192 1.22 -16.46 -8.81
CA CYS A 192 2.02 -15.39 -8.19
C CYS A 192 2.01 -15.51 -6.67
N VAL A 193 0.83 -15.67 -6.04
CA VAL A 193 0.70 -15.81 -4.59
C VAL A 193 1.51 -17.02 -4.13
N MET A 194 1.30 -18.18 -4.74
CA MET A 194 1.99 -19.42 -4.36
C MET A 194 3.51 -19.30 -4.43
N ARG A 195 4.05 -18.64 -5.47
CA ARG A 195 5.50 -18.55 -5.70
C ARG A 195 6.19 -17.46 -4.92
N THR A 196 5.50 -16.36 -4.62
CA THR A 196 6.14 -15.12 -4.14
C THR A 196 5.66 -14.65 -2.77
N LYS A 197 4.71 -15.36 -2.13
CA LYS A 197 4.13 -14.98 -0.84
C LYS A 197 5.19 -14.66 0.23
N ALA A 198 6.12 -15.57 0.47
CA ALA A 198 7.12 -15.39 1.52
C ALA A 198 8.00 -14.15 1.26
N ASP A 199 8.45 -13.95 0.02
CA ASP A 199 9.28 -12.81 -0.36
C ASP A 199 8.52 -11.48 -0.24
N LYS A 200 7.27 -11.45 -0.70
CA LYS A 200 6.40 -10.27 -0.60
C LYS A 200 6.17 -9.89 0.86
N LEU A 201 5.79 -10.84 1.70
CA LEU A 201 5.54 -10.59 3.12
C LEU A 201 6.81 -10.20 3.87
N SER A 202 7.96 -10.76 3.50
CA SER A 202 9.26 -10.38 4.07
C SER A 202 9.60 -8.92 3.76
N ARG A 203 9.29 -8.44 2.55
CA ARG A 203 9.44 -7.01 2.21
C ARG A 203 8.49 -6.14 3.02
N GLN A 204 7.23 -6.55 3.20
CA GLN A 204 6.26 -5.81 3.99
C GLN A 204 6.68 -5.64 5.47
N LEU A 205 7.37 -6.63 6.04
CA LEU A 205 7.95 -6.50 7.39
C LEU A 205 9.08 -5.47 7.48
N THR A 206 9.79 -5.21 6.38
CA THR A 206 10.93 -4.27 6.36
C THR A 206 10.54 -2.87 5.91
N ASP A 207 9.55 -2.75 5.03
CA ASP A 207 9.08 -1.47 4.50
C ASP A 207 7.96 -0.91 5.39
N VAL A 208 8.32 -0.51 6.61
CA VAL A 208 7.36 -0.02 7.61
C VAL A 208 7.24 1.50 7.56
N ALA A 209 5.99 1.98 7.68
CA ALA A 209 5.71 3.38 7.94
C ALA A 209 5.56 3.68 9.44
N TRP A 210 5.27 4.93 9.77
CA TRP A 210 5.00 5.38 11.14
C TRP A 210 3.60 4.98 11.63
N SER A 211 2.76 4.41 10.76
CA SER A 211 1.38 4.00 11.03
C SER A 211 0.97 2.93 10.02
N PRO A 212 0.12 1.94 10.39
CA PRO A 212 -0.51 0.99 9.47
C PRO A 212 -1.37 1.65 8.38
N ARG A 213 -1.78 2.90 8.61
CA ARG A 213 -2.40 3.79 7.60
C ARG A 213 -1.51 5.01 7.43
N ALA A 214 -0.72 5.03 6.36
CA ALA A 214 0.21 6.12 6.08
C ALA A 214 0.34 6.35 4.57
N LEU A 215 0.54 7.60 4.18
CA LEU A 215 0.69 7.99 2.78
C LEU A 215 1.99 8.79 2.63
N ARG A 216 2.82 8.41 1.65
CA ARG A 216 3.95 9.24 1.21
C ARG A 216 3.72 9.72 -0.22
N ILE A 217 4.11 10.97 -0.46
CA ILE A 217 4.13 11.58 -1.80
C ILE A 217 5.55 12.06 -2.07
N ASN A 218 6.21 11.52 -3.09
CA ASN A 218 7.61 11.79 -3.41
C ASN A 218 8.55 11.62 -2.20
N GLY A 219 8.31 10.58 -1.39
CA GLY A 219 9.07 10.29 -0.18
C GLY A 219 8.70 11.14 1.05
N TRP A 220 7.87 12.18 0.91
CA TRP A 220 7.41 13.03 2.01
C TRP A 220 6.18 12.45 2.69
N ARG A 221 6.13 12.54 4.02
CA ARG A 221 4.94 12.13 4.80
C ARG A 221 3.79 13.08 4.50
N TYR A 222 2.66 12.53 4.06
CA TYR A 222 1.43 13.28 3.96
C TYR A 222 0.74 13.32 5.34
N ALA A 223 0.41 14.52 5.79
CA ALA A 223 -0.18 14.77 7.11
C ALA A 223 -1.64 15.27 7.03
N GLY A 224 -2.21 15.36 5.83
CA GLY A 224 -3.61 15.77 5.63
C GLY A 224 -4.60 14.65 5.87
N ALA A 225 -5.89 14.98 5.80
CA ALA A 225 -6.96 13.99 5.78
C ALA A 225 -6.85 13.14 4.51
N VAL A 226 -6.98 11.82 4.67
CA VAL A 226 -6.98 10.87 3.56
C VAL A 226 -8.42 10.65 3.04
N ASP A 227 -9.41 11.09 3.81
CA ASP A 227 -10.83 11.03 3.45
C ASP A 227 -11.20 12.20 2.52
N VAL A 228 -12.19 11.99 1.65
CA VAL A 228 -12.73 13.06 0.79
C VAL A 228 -13.41 14.11 1.68
N ASP A 229 -12.96 15.36 1.60
CA ASP A 229 -13.70 16.48 2.19
C ASP A 229 -15.07 16.55 1.51
N VAL A 230 -16.12 16.26 2.29
CA VAL A 230 -17.50 16.38 1.83
C VAL A 230 -17.85 17.86 1.85
N VAL A 231 -17.46 18.58 0.79
CA VAL A 231 -17.84 19.99 0.55
C VAL A 231 -19.15 20.05 -0.21
#